data_AF-A0A2S3YC54-F1
#
_entry.id   AF-A0A2S3YC54-F1
#
_cell.length_a   1.000
_cell.length_b   1.000
_cell.length_c   1.000
_cell.angle_alpha   90.00
_cell.angle_beta   90.00
_cell.angle_gamma   90.00
#
_symmetry.space_group_name_H-M   'P 1'
#
loop_
_entity.id
_entity.type
_entity.pdbx_description
1 polymer ?
#
loop_
_entity_poly.entity_id
_entity_poly.type
_entity_poly.pdbx_seq_one_letter_code
_entity_poly.pdbx_strand_id
1 'polypeptide(L)'
;MSVTEAYRLFREDSLLVNRRYQRKLVWSVAEKQLLIDSILDGYPIPLILLAERPEIHGSGKYEIIDGMQRLDAIFSFIEQKFDYDGMHFDLGQSARARQAAAAGAFQPADTQSLLPADKCANLVDYQLAVTIFPTQTEGQITDVFSRINSNGRQLSTQEKRQAGMLNPFSELVRTVASSLRGDVSDDVLLLHDMPSISIESSRESQQYGVRAEDTVWIRHGILNVKQLREGDDEQMVADISASILSGSPFPASKEEFDEIYDSQSEKHMRIERSLAAYGGRRLQAEIQSTFSVLTELIDSQLAGPNGLRNLVRPGGGNPIRTPFYAIFMSFFELIVRQQKSPADNSAIVAALRNVGPRLKSARHYTSAEDRTSNIDTITGLIQRHFVATVPPVFGHGPGLALDFENSLRRSRIETSRYEFKQGVLRLDDRRTRDDGLFVRLAETICGIANVQRGHEGYLFIGVADKEADAKRIETLDSMTPALVGRYHHVVGVDREAKALNISLDAYVQRFVTKLSQQPISDPLATQILSGVDTIEYKGLSVIRILIPGQSDLSYCGDRVFIRRGSSTEEVTEVRKIAALAKGFS
;
A
#
# COMPACT_ATOMS: atom_id res chain seq x y z
N MET A 1 -1.20 -14.58 -30.06
CA MET A 1 -1.47 -15.34 -28.81
C MET A 1 -2.96 -15.25 -28.58
N SER A 2 -3.69 -16.37 -28.43
CA SER A 2 -5.13 -16.29 -28.16
C SER A 2 -5.41 -15.72 -26.76
N VAL A 3 -6.59 -15.16 -26.55
CA VAL A 3 -7.06 -14.77 -25.21
C VAL A 3 -7.07 -15.97 -24.26
N THR A 4 -7.44 -17.16 -24.75
CA THR A 4 -7.35 -18.42 -23.98
C THR A 4 -5.93 -18.67 -23.44
N GLU A 5 -4.91 -18.54 -24.29
CA GLU A 5 -3.52 -18.75 -23.91
C GLU A 5 -3.03 -17.66 -22.94
N ALA A 6 -3.42 -16.39 -23.17
CA ALA A 6 -3.08 -15.31 -22.26
C ALA A 6 -3.73 -15.49 -20.87
N TYR A 7 -5.00 -15.94 -20.81
CA TYR A 7 -5.68 -16.27 -19.56
C TYR A 7 -5.05 -17.48 -18.87
N ARG A 8 -4.48 -18.42 -19.63
CA ARG A 8 -3.69 -19.53 -19.10
C ARG A 8 -2.49 -19.03 -18.31
N LEU A 9 -1.67 -18.17 -18.93
CA LEU A 9 -0.49 -17.54 -18.31
C LEU A 9 -0.86 -16.71 -17.09
N PHE A 10 -1.98 -15.99 -17.15
CA PHE A 10 -2.50 -15.19 -16.04
C PHE A 10 -2.80 -16.04 -14.79
N ARG A 11 -3.41 -17.22 -14.98
CA ARG A 11 -3.79 -18.12 -13.89
C ARG A 11 -2.70 -19.12 -13.47
N GLU A 12 -1.56 -19.12 -14.16
CA GLU A 12 -0.34 -19.87 -13.83
C GLU A 12 0.73 -18.99 -13.19
N ASP A 13 0.39 -17.75 -12.82
CA ASP A 13 1.29 -16.82 -12.16
C ASP A 13 2.55 -16.49 -13.00
N SER A 14 2.35 -16.49 -14.33
CA SER A 14 3.39 -16.28 -15.34
C SER A 14 3.42 -14.86 -15.90
N LEU A 15 2.51 -13.99 -15.48
CA LEU A 15 2.47 -12.58 -15.89
C LEU A 15 2.85 -11.66 -14.73
N LEU A 16 3.99 -10.99 -14.86
CA LEU A 16 4.58 -10.11 -13.88
C LEU A 16 4.38 -8.64 -14.26
N VAL A 17 4.22 -7.78 -13.26
CA VAL A 17 4.09 -6.33 -13.37
C VAL A 17 5.16 -5.68 -12.50
N ASN A 18 5.93 -4.76 -13.07
CA ASN A 18 7.00 -4.07 -12.36
C ASN A 18 6.55 -2.67 -11.92
N ARG A 19 6.34 -2.53 -10.61
CA ARG A 19 5.90 -1.33 -9.91
C ARG A 19 6.90 -0.18 -9.95
N ARG A 20 8.10 -0.37 -10.50
CA ARG A 20 9.08 0.71 -10.73
C ARG A 20 8.64 1.70 -11.79
N TYR A 21 7.98 1.22 -12.84
CA TYR A 21 7.56 2.04 -13.95
C TYR A 21 6.09 1.80 -14.36
N GLN A 22 5.45 0.72 -13.89
CA GLN A 22 4.01 0.48 -14.04
C GLN A 22 3.30 0.63 -12.70
N ARG A 23 2.49 1.67 -12.55
CA ARG A 23 1.84 1.97 -11.28
C ARG A 23 0.59 1.10 -11.06
N LYS A 24 -0.56 1.46 -11.62
CA LYS A 24 -1.86 0.89 -11.19
C LYS A 24 -2.79 0.65 -12.36
N LEU A 25 -3.84 -0.14 -12.12
CA LEU A 25 -5.00 -0.20 -13.00
C LEU A 25 -5.79 1.11 -12.86
N VAL A 26 -5.98 1.82 -13.97
CA VAL A 26 -6.60 3.17 -14.00
C VAL A 26 -7.81 3.25 -14.93
N TRP A 27 -8.05 2.23 -15.75
CA TRP A 27 -9.19 2.19 -16.67
C TRP A 27 -10.52 2.09 -15.90
N SER A 28 -11.41 3.03 -16.20
CA SER A 28 -12.81 3.01 -15.79
C SER A 28 -13.56 1.83 -16.42
N VAL A 29 -14.73 1.48 -15.86
CA VAL A 29 -15.54 0.37 -16.41
C VAL A 29 -15.89 0.63 -17.87
N ALA A 30 -16.24 1.89 -18.21
CA ALA A 30 -16.54 2.29 -19.56
C ALA A 30 -15.37 2.06 -20.54
N GLU A 31 -14.13 2.35 -20.13
CA GLU A 31 -12.95 2.08 -20.95
C GLU A 31 -12.70 0.58 -21.14
N LYS A 32 -12.93 -0.22 -20.08
CA LYS A 32 -12.85 -1.67 -20.18
C LYS A 32 -13.93 -2.22 -21.13
N GLN A 33 -15.16 -1.73 -21.04
CA GLN A 33 -16.27 -2.11 -21.91
C GLN A 33 -15.96 -1.78 -23.38
N LEU A 34 -15.37 -0.62 -23.69
CA LEU A 34 -14.94 -0.27 -25.05
C LEU A 34 -13.88 -1.22 -25.62
N LEU A 35 -12.99 -1.76 -24.78
CA LEU A 35 -12.05 -2.80 -25.22
C LEU A 35 -12.77 -4.11 -25.51
N ILE A 36 -13.71 -4.52 -24.65
CA ILE A 36 -14.52 -5.73 -24.87
C ILE A 36 -15.32 -5.59 -26.18
N ASP A 37 -15.94 -4.42 -26.40
CA ASP A 37 -16.62 -4.05 -27.65
C ASP A 37 -15.72 -4.27 -28.87
N SER A 38 -14.51 -3.71 -28.83
CA SER A 38 -13.52 -3.84 -29.92
C SER A 38 -13.14 -5.30 -30.20
N ILE A 39 -13.03 -6.12 -29.16
CA ILE A 39 -12.70 -7.55 -29.30
C ILE A 39 -13.87 -8.33 -29.89
N LEU A 40 -15.10 -8.06 -29.43
CA LEU A 40 -16.32 -8.72 -29.92
C LEU A 40 -16.61 -8.38 -31.39
N ASP A 41 -16.30 -7.16 -31.81
CA ASP A 41 -16.40 -6.71 -33.21
C ASP A 41 -15.22 -7.15 -34.09
N GLY A 42 -14.19 -7.75 -33.50
CA GLY A 42 -13.00 -8.21 -34.22
C GLY A 42 -12.07 -7.08 -34.68
N TYR A 43 -12.18 -5.88 -34.10
CA TYR A 43 -11.28 -4.78 -34.39
C TYR A 43 -9.87 -5.05 -33.87
N PRO A 44 -8.81 -4.58 -34.58
CA PRO A 44 -7.44 -4.72 -34.11
C PRO A 44 -7.21 -3.85 -32.88
N ILE A 45 -6.77 -4.46 -31.78
CA ILE A 45 -6.30 -3.74 -30.59
C ILE A 45 -4.78 -3.52 -30.66
N PRO A 46 -4.23 -2.51 -29.95
CA PRO A 46 -2.78 -2.30 -29.95
C PRO A 46 -2.02 -3.49 -29.35
N LEU A 47 -0.81 -3.72 -29.88
CA LEU A 47 0.03 -4.86 -29.51
C LEU A 47 0.33 -4.91 -28.01
N ILE A 48 0.48 -6.12 -27.46
CA ILE A 48 0.95 -6.36 -26.10
C ILE A 48 2.45 -6.66 -26.18
N LEU A 49 3.22 -6.04 -25.30
CA LEU A 49 4.66 -6.22 -25.25
C LEU A 49 5.06 -6.89 -23.94
N LEU A 50 5.78 -8.01 -24.04
CA LEU A 50 6.22 -8.82 -22.91
C LEU A 50 7.74 -9.03 -22.92
N ALA A 51 8.36 -9.03 -21.75
CA ALA A 51 9.77 -9.38 -21.53
C ALA A 51 9.88 -10.80 -20.97
N GLU A 52 10.83 -11.61 -21.43
CA GLU A 52 11.17 -12.84 -20.72
C GLU A 52 12.00 -12.54 -19.46
N ARG A 53 11.64 -13.16 -18.33
CA ARG A 53 12.36 -13.07 -17.05
C ARG A 53 12.84 -14.44 -16.57
N PRO A 54 13.86 -15.04 -17.21
CA PRO A 54 14.35 -16.36 -16.81
C PRO A 54 14.96 -16.38 -15.40
N GLU A 55 15.46 -15.23 -14.92
CA GLU A 55 16.20 -15.10 -13.65
C GLU A 55 15.30 -14.97 -12.41
N ILE A 56 14.05 -14.50 -12.55
CA ILE A 56 13.26 -14.07 -11.38
C ILE A 56 12.49 -15.23 -10.75
N HIS A 57 12.10 -16.29 -11.48
CA HIS A 57 11.42 -17.46 -10.90
C HIS A 57 11.54 -18.75 -11.75
N GLY A 58 12.63 -18.90 -12.51
CA GLY A 58 12.79 -19.98 -13.50
C GLY A 58 12.15 -19.66 -14.87
N SER A 59 12.35 -20.55 -15.85
CA SER A 59 11.88 -20.35 -17.23
C SER A 59 10.35 -20.33 -17.32
N GLY A 60 9.77 -19.32 -17.98
CA GLY A 60 8.35 -19.29 -18.36
C GLY A 60 7.53 -18.10 -17.82
N LYS A 61 8.14 -17.16 -17.08
CA LYS A 61 7.49 -15.92 -16.65
C LYS A 61 7.79 -14.74 -17.58
N TYR A 62 6.78 -13.91 -17.77
CA TYR A 62 6.81 -12.74 -18.63
C TYR A 62 6.51 -11.47 -17.84
N GLU A 63 7.36 -10.46 -17.97
CA GLU A 63 7.08 -9.11 -17.47
C GLU A 63 6.32 -8.31 -18.51
N ILE A 64 5.20 -7.73 -18.12
CA ILE A 64 4.38 -6.91 -19.03
C ILE A 64 5.05 -5.55 -19.16
N ILE A 65 5.35 -5.12 -20.38
CA ILE A 65 5.87 -3.77 -20.66
C ILE A 65 4.77 -2.85 -21.15
N ASP A 66 3.93 -3.35 -22.04
CA ASP A 66 2.74 -2.64 -22.49
C ASP A 66 1.56 -3.61 -22.61
N GLY A 67 0.36 -3.10 -22.33
CA GLY A 67 -0.87 -3.88 -22.39
C GLY A 67 -1.42 -4.35 -21.05
N MET A 68 -0.85 -3.93 -19.91
CA MET A 68 -1.34 -4.27 -18.56
C MET A 68 -2.85 -4.01 -18.40
N GLN A 69 -3.32 -2.81 -18.77
CA GLN A 69 -4.75 -2.46 -18.67
C GLN A 69 -5.63 -3.29 -19.62
N ARG A 70 -5.11 -3.64 -20.81
CA ARG A 70 -5.84 -4.45 -21.80
C ARG A 70 -6.01 -5.87 -21.29
N LEU A 71 -4.92 -6.48 -20.80
CA LEU A 71 -4.94 -7.81 -20.20
C LEU A 71 -5.88 -7.85 -19.00
N ASP A 72 -5.77 -6.89 -18.08
CA ASP A 72 -6.67 -6.81 -16.92
C ASP A 72 -8.14 -6.68 -17.33
N ALA A 73 -8.47 -5.84 -18.30
CA ALA A 73 -9.84 -5.65 -18.77
C ALA A 73 -10.43 -6.96 -19.32
N ILE A 74 -9.68 -7.68 -20.15
CA ILE A 74 -10.09 -8.96 -20.73
C ILE A 74 -10.32 -10.00 -19.62
N PHE A 75 -9.34 -10.17 -18.72
CA PHE A 75 -9.42 -11.19 -17.68
C PHE A 75 -10.47 -10.86 -16.62
N SER A 76 -10.63 -9.58 -16.27
CA SER A 76 -11.68 -9.11 -15.37
C SER A 76 -13.09 -9.35 -15.94
N PHE A 77 -13.27 -9.27 -17.26
CA PHE A 77 -14.55 -9.60 -17.89
C PHE A 77 -14.84 -11.11 -17.86
N ILE A 78 -13.83 -11.94 -18.18
CA ILE A 78 -13.92 -13.41 -18.07
C ILE A 78 -14.28 -13.84 -16.64
N GLU A 79 -13.77 -13.13 -15.64
CA GLU A 79 -14.03 -13.35 -14.21
C GLU A 79 -15.26 -12.65 -13.67
N GLN A 80 -16.09 -12.10 -14.57
CA GLN A 80 -17.37 -11.47 -14.26
C GLN A 80 -17.27 -10.29 -13.26
N LYS A 81 -16.13 -9.59 -13.21
CA LYS A 81 -15.93 -8.42 -12.32
C LYS A 81 -16.69 -7.17 -12.77
N PHE A 82 -17.10 -7.11 -14.03
CA PHE A 82 -17.96 -6.08 -14.59
C PHE A 82 -18.81 -6.66 -15.72
N ASP A 83 -19.89 -5.98 -16.09
CA ASP A 83 -20.77 -6.34 -17.21
C ASP A 83 -20.41 -5.57 -18.49
N TYR A 84 -20.85 -6.10 -19.64
CA TYR A 84 -20.88 -5.40 -20.91
C TYR A 84 -22.35 -5.39 -21.38
N ASP A 85 -22.96 -4.21 -21.48
CA ASP A 85 -24.39 -4.03 -21.75
C ASP A 85 -25.31 -4.89 -20.85
N GLY A 86 -24.98 -4.98 -19.55
CA GLY A 86 -25.74 -5.77 -18.58
C GLY A 86 -25.53 -7.29 -18.69
N MET A 87 -24.62 -7.75 -19.56
CA MET A 87 -24.28 -9.16 -19.73
C MET A 87 -22.89 -9.48 -19.17
N HIS A 88 -22.75 -10.64 -18.55
CA HIS A 88 -21.48 -11.17 -18.04
C HIS A 88 -20.95 -12.31 -18.91
N PHE A 89 -19.64 -12.56 -18.87
CA PHE A 89 -19.06 -13.72 -19.55
C PHE A 89 -19.66 -15.04 -19.02
N ASP A 90 -20.02 -15.96 -19.92
CA ASP A 90 -20.50 -17.28 -19.54
C ASP A 90 -19.32 -18.20 -19.16
N LEU A 91 -19.16 -18.48 -17.86
CA LEU A 91 -18.15 -19.43 -17.34
C LEU A 91 -18.31 -20.85 -17.92
N GLY A 92 -19.47 -21.17 -18.48
CA GLY A 92 -19.71 -22.35 -19.31
C GLY A 92 -18.75 -22.46 -20.50
N GLN A 93 -18.32 -21.33 -21.06
CA GLN A 93 -17.53 -21.25 -22.29
C GLN A 93 -16.01 -21.27 -22.05
N SER A 94 -15.56 -21.31 -20.79
CA SER A 94 -14.14 -21.44 -20.44
C SER A 94 -13.95 -22.44 -19.30
N ALA A 95 -13.45 -23.63 -19.63
CA ALA A 95 -13.15 -24.67 -18.64
C ALA A 95 -12.18 -24.16 -17.55
N ARG A 96 -11.22 -23.31 -17.93
CA ARG A 96 -10.23 -22.76 -17.01
C ARG A 96 -10.82 -21.71 -16.07
N ALA A 97 -11.66 -20.80 -16.58
CA ALA A 97 -12.35 -19.82 -15.73
C ALA A 97 -13.26 -20.52 -14.72
N ARG A 98 -13.96 -21.58 -15.14
CA ARG A 98 -14.79 -22.40 -14.26
C ARG A 98 -13.99 -23.10 -13.16
N GLN A 99 -12.84 -23.68 -13.50
CA GLN A 99 -11.93 -24.29 -12.52
C GLN A 99 -11.39 -23.25 -11.52
N ALA A 100 -10.99 -22.08 -12.01
CA ALA A 100 -10.51 -20.99 -11.16
C ALA A 100 -11.59 -20.51 -10.19
N ALA A 101 -12.83 -20.34 -10.64
CA ALA A 101 -13.96 -19.99 -9.78
C ALA A 101 -14.23 -21.07 -8.72
N ALA A 102 -14.23 -22.35 -9.13
CA ALA A 102 -14.44 -23.48 -8.21
C ALA A 102 -13.31 -23.62 -7.16
N ALA A 103 -12.09 -23.23 -7.51
CA ALA A 103 -10.96 -23.15 -6.59
C ALA A 103 -10.99 -21.89 -5.68
N GLY A 104 -12.01 -21.04 -5.82
CA GLY A 104 -12.17 -19.82 -5.03
C GLY A 104 -11.28 -18.65 -5.45
N ALA A 105 -10.68 -18.69 -6.65
CA ALA A 105 -9.80 -17.63 -7.15
C ALA A 105 -10.55 -16.30 -7.41
N PHE A 106 -11.85 -16.37 -7.70
CA PHE A 106 -12.77 -15.24 -7.77
C PHE A 106 -14.20 -15.72 -7.47
N GLN A 107 -15.09 -14.78 -7.12
CA GLN A 107 -16.49 -15.06 -6.88
C GLN A 107 -17.31 -14.83 -8.16
N PRO A 108 -18.01 -15.85 -8.68
CA PRO A 108 -18.94 -15.67 -9.80
C PRO A 108 -20.02 -14.63 -9.50
N ALA A 109 -20.45 -13.90 -10.52
CA ALA A 109 -21.57 -12.98 -10.40
C ALA A 109 -22.88 -13.78 -10.24
N ASP A 110 -23.73 -13.35 -9.29
CA ASP A 110 -25.07 -13.90 -9.12
C ASP A 110 -26.03 -13.29 -10.16
N THR A 111 -25.94 -13.79 -11.39
CA THR A 111 -26.69 -13.26 -12.53
C THR A 111 -27.01 -14.35 -13.55
N GLN A 112 -28.17 -14.20 -14.21
CA GLN A 112 -28.57 -15.03 -15.36
C GLN A 112 -28.35 -14.31 -16.70
N SER A 113 -27.98 -13.03 -16.68
CA SER A 113 -27.68 -12.25 -17.87
C SER A 113 -26.28 -12.58 -18.36
N LEU A 114 -26.18 -13.63 -19.17
CA LEU A 114 -24.93 -14.13 -19.74
C LEU A 114 -24.79 -13.73 -21.20
N LEU A 115 -23.55 -13.45 -21.60
CA LEU A 115 -23.17 -13.19 -22.97
C LEU A 115 -23.41 -14.45 -23.82
N PRO A 116 -23.99 -14.34 -25.03
CA PRO A 116 -24.19 -15.48 -25.92
C PRO A 116 -22.93 -16.31 -26.16
N ALA A 117 -23.09 -17.63 -26.32
CA ALA A 117 -21.98 -18.57 -26.43
C ALA A 117 -21.06 -18.28 -27.63
N ASP A 118 -21.62 -17.85 -28.76
CA ASP A 118 -20.88 -17.43 -29.96
C ASP A 118 -20.02 -16.19 -29.69
N LYS A 119 -20.55 -15.20 -28.98
CA LYS A 119 -19.79 -14.01 -28.57
C LYS A 119 -18.68 -14.35 -27.56
N CYS A 120 -18.96 -15.25 -26.61
CA CYS A 120 -17.94 -15.76 -25.69
C CYS A 120 -16.81 -16.48 -26.44
N ALA A 121 -17.15 -17.31 -27.43
CA ALA A 121 -16.18 -18.00 -28.28
C ALA A 121 -15.30 -17.00 -29.04
N ASN A 122 -15.91 -15.99 -29.69
CA ASN A 122 -15.17 -14.93 -30.39
C ASN A 122 -14.17 -14.21 -29.47
N LEU A 123 -14.56 -13.94 -28.22
CA LEU A 123 -13.70 -13.30 -27.24
C LEU A 123 -12.50 -14.18 -26.85
N VAL A 124 -12.71 -15.46 -26.56
CA VAL A 124 -11.62 -16.35 -26.11
C VAL A 124 -10.69 -16.80 -27.24
N ASP A 125 -11.17 -16.79 -28.48
CA ASP A 125 -10.42 -17.12 -29.70
C ASP A 125 -9.68 -15.93 -30.31
N TYR A 126 -10.04 -14.71 -29.91
CA TYR A 126 -9.42 -13.47 -30.37
C TYR A 126 -7.89 -13.53 -30.25
N GLN A 127 -7.19 -13.18 -31.34
CA GLN A 127 -5.74 -13.22 -31.41
C GLN A 127 -5.13 -11.89 -30.97
N LEU A 128 -4.57 -11.88 -29.76
CA LEU A 128 -3.75 -10.78 -29.27
C LEU A 128 -2.45 -10.73 -30.07
N ALA A 129 -2.17 -9.57 -30.66
CA ALA A 129 -0.85 -9.27 -31.20
C ALA A 129 0.14 -9.13 -30.03
N VAL A 130 0.99 -10.14 -29.82
CA VAL A 130 1.97 -10.16 -28.73
C VAL A 130 3.36 -10.21 -29.30
N THR A 131 4.21 -9.28 -28.86
CA THR A 131 5.64 -9.31 -29.11
C THR A 131 6.35 -9.65 -27.80
N ILE A 132 7.18 -10.69 -27.82
CA ILE A 132 8.00 -11.09 -26.67
C ILE A 132 9.43 -10.73 -27.01
N PHE A 133 10.10 -10.01 -26.12
CA PHE A 133 11.52 -9.67 -26.29
C PHE A 133 12.39 -10.40 -25.26
N PRO A 134 13.49 -11.03 -25.70
CA PRO A 134 14.44 -11.66 -24.81
C PRO A 134 15.37 -10.57 -24.25
N THR A 135 15.09 -10.09 -23.04
CA THR A 135 15.98 -9.14 -22.36
C THR A 135 16.76 -9.83 -21.25
N GLN A 136 18.03 -9.42 -21.10
CA GLN A 136 18.94 -9.91 -20.07
C GLN A 136 19.17 -8.90 -18.93
N THR A 137 18.65 -7.65 -19.01
CA THR A 137 18.89 -6.61 -17.99
C THR A 137 17.68 -5.70 -17.73
N GLU A 138 17.49 -5.28 -16.48
CA GLU A 138 16.45 -4.33 -16.04
C GLU A 138 16.46 -2.99 -16.80
N GLY A 139 17.65 -2.47 -17.12
CA GLY A 139 17.79 -1.17 -17.79
C GLY A 139 17.17 -1.14 -19.18
N GLN A 140 17.34 -2.23 -19.96
CA GLN A 140 16.78 -2.33 -21.30
C GLN A 140 15.24 -2.34 -21.29
N ILE A 141 14.65 -3.05 -20.33
CA ILE A 141 13.19 -3.10 -20.13
C ILE A 141 12.63 -1.71 -19.86
N THR A 142 13.30 -0.97 -18.99
CA THR A 142 12.85 0.36 -18.59
C THR A 142 12.99 1.37 -19.74
N ASP A 143 14.05 1.27 -20.54
CA ASP A 143 14.22 2.09 -21.74
C ASP A 143 13.16 1.83 -22.81
N VAL A 144 12.84 0.54 -23.07
CA VAL A 144 11.80 0.15 -24.02
C VAL A 144 10.44 0.67 -23.54
N PHE A 145 10.14 0.55 -22.25
CA PHE A 145 8.92 1.09 -21.64
C PHE A 145 8.79 2.60 -21.90
N SER A 146 9.84 3.37 -21.59
CA SER A 146 9.85 4.83 -21.75
C SER A 146 9.67 5.26 -23.22
N ARG A 147 10.25 4.53 -24.18
CA ARG A 147 10.14 4.82 -25.62
C ARG A 147 8.77 4.54 -26.22
N ILE A 148 8.05 3.55 -25.70
CA ILE A 148 6.72 3.19 -26.22
C ILE A 148 5.66 4.13 -25.65
N ASN A 149 5.71 4.39 -24.34
CA ASN A 149 4.71 5.20 -23.65
C ASN A 149 4.86 6.71 -23.87
N SER A 150 5.94 7.15 -24.53
CA SER A 150 6.10 8.54 -24.94
C SER A 150 5.23 8.92 -26.14
N ASN A 151 4.77 7.96 -26.98
CA ASN A 151 4.09 8.22 -28.26
C ASN A 151 2.60 7.83 -28.32
N GLY A 152 2.10 7.00 -27.40
CA GLY A 152 0.71 6.51 -27.40
C GLY A 152 -0.21 7.27 -26.44
N ARG A 153 -0.76 6.60 -25.42
CA ARG A 153 -1.54 7.25 -24.35
C ARG A 153 -0.57 7.97 -23.41
N GLN A 154 -0.66 9.30 -23.33
CA GLN A 154 0.32 10.09 -22.58
C GLN A 154 0.29 9.72 -21.10
N LEU A 155 1.37 9.10 -20.62
CA LEU A 155 1.73 9.13 -19.20
C LEU A 155 1.56 10.57 -18.69
N SER A 156 1.03 10.72 -17.48
CA SER A 156 1.01 12.01 -16.81
C SER A 156 2.42 12.59 -16.74
N THR A 157 2.53 13.90 -16.57
CA THR A 157 3.84 14.56 -16.46
C THR A 157 4.69 13.96 -15.34
N GLN A 158 4.07 13.59 -14.21
CA GLN A 158 4.80 12.98 -13.11
C GLN A 158 5.22 11.53 -13.41
N GLU A 159 4.39 10.75 -14.09
CA GLU A 159 4.77 9.39 -14.53
C GLU A 159 5.94 9.42 -15.52
N LYS A 160 5.95 10.38 -16.45
CA LYS A 160 7.06 10.56 -17.40
C LYS A 160 8.39 10.84 -16.70
N ARG A 161 8.37 11.63 -15.62
CA ARG A 161 9.58 11.96 -14.85
C ARG A 161 10.18 10.77 -14.13
N GLN A 162 9.35 9.83 -13.70
CA GLN A 162 9.82 8.65 -12.96
C GLN A 162 10.07 7.43 -13.83
N ALA A 163 9.44 7.35 -15.01
CA ALA A 163 9.69 6.27 -15.96
C ALA A 163 11.18 6.23 -16.33
N GLY A 164 11.88 5.14 -16.02
CA GLY A 164 13.33 5.05 -16.26
C GLY A 164 14.21 5.33 -15.06
N MET A 165 13.71 6.00 -14.03
CA MET A 165 14.58 6.58 -13.00
C MET A 165 14.79 5.63 -11.82
N LEU A 166 15.96 4.97 -11.80
CA LEU A 166 16.40 4.09 -10.70
C LEU A 166 17.27 4.83 -9.65
N ASN A 167 17.08 6.14 -9.49
CA ASN A 167 17.89 6.95 -8.57
C ASN A 167 17.30 7.03 -7.15
N PRO A 168 18.13 7.26 -6.11
CA PRO A 168 17.67 7.31 -4.73
C PRO A 168 16.52 8.30 -4.46
N PHE A 169 16.51 9.46 -5.11
CA PHE A 169 15.43 10.43 -4.91
C PHE A 169 14.08 9.94 -5.46
N SER A 170 14.08 9.33 -6.65
CA SER A 170 12.87 8.77 -7.26
C SER A 170 12.31 7.61 -6.43
N GLU A 171 13.20 6.74 -5.94
CA GLU A 171 12.83 5.64 -5.03
C GLU A 171 12.23 6.16 -3.71
N LEU A 172 12.81 7.20 -3.11
CA LEU A 172 12.27 7.84 -1.92
C LEU A 172 10.85 8.35 -2.17
N VAL A 173 10.64 9.10 -3.26
CA VAL A 173 9.33 9.68 -3.60
C VAL A 173 8.30 8.58 -3.81
N ARG A 174 8.63 7.53 -4.57
CA ARG A 174 7.75 6.38 -4.82
C ARG A 174 7.38 5.66 -3.52
N THR A 175 8.38 5.42 -2.66
CA THR A 175 8.19 4.70 -1.39
C THR A 175 7.31 5.48 -0.43
N VAL A 176 7.59 6.78 -0.26
CA VAL A 176 6.79 7.65 0.62
C VAL A 176 5.37 7.77 0.09
N ALA A 177 5.17 8.04 -1.21
CA ALA A 177 3.84 8.19 -1.77
C ALA A 177 2.99 6.92 -1.67
N SER A 178 3.58 5.75 -1.95
CA SER A 178 2.88 4.46 -1.84
C SER A 178 2.50 4.15 -0.39
N SER A 179 3.36 4.51 0.57
CA SER A 179 3.06 4.41 2.00
C SER A 179 1.91 5.32 2.42
N LEU A 180 1.90 6.58 1.99
CA LEU A 180 0.83 7.53 2.32
C LEU A 180 -0.52 7.18 1.67
N ARG A 181 -0.50 6.49 0.52
CA ARG A 181 -1.69 5.98 -0.17
C ARG A 181 -2.24 4.70 0.46
N GLY A 182 -1.43 3.94 1.20
CA GLY A 182 -1.82 2.62 1.69
C GLY A 182 -1.67 1.50 0.65
N ASP A 183 -0.95 1.72 -0.44
CA ASP A 183 -0.81 0.75 -1.54
C ASP A 183 0.60 0.19 -1.66
N VAL A 184 1.31 0.08 -0.54
CA VAL A 184 2.66 -0.48 -0.58
C VAL A 184 2.59 -1.95 -0.97
N SER A 185 3.53 -2.37 -1.80
CA SER A 185 3.63 -3.70 -2.37
C SER A 185 5.10 -3.97 -2.74
N ASP A 186 5.43 -5.20 -3.06
CA ASP A 186 6.69 -5.53 -3.71
C ASP A 186 6.86 -4.78 -5.06
N ASP A 187 8.12 -4.61 -5.47
CA ASP A 187 8.49 -3.98 -6.76
C ASP A 187 8.02 -4.79 -7.96
N VAL A 188 7.88 -6.11 -7.83
CA VAL A 188 7.38 -7.00 -8.89
C VAL A 188 6.23 -7.81 -8.33
N LEU A 189 5.10 -7.79 -9.03
CA LEU A 189 3.85 -8.42 -8.61
C LEU A 189 3.26 -9.27 -9.73
N LEU A 190 2.39 -10.20 -9.37
CA LEU A 190 1.59 -10.93 -10.35
C LEU A 190 0.47 -10.03 -10.88
N LEU A 191 0.13 -10.16 -12.16
CA LEU A 191 -0.94 -9.36 -12.77
C LEU A 191 -2.27 -9.56 -12.01
N HIS A 192 -2.56 -10.75 -11.49
CA HIS A 192 -3.80 -11.01 -10.76
C HIS A 192 -3.87 -10.31 -9.40
N ASP A 193 -2.73 -9.89 -8.85
CA ASP A 193 -2.65 -9.14 -7.59
C ASP A 193 -2.82 -7.64 -7.79
N MET A 194 -2.61 -7.12 -9.01
CA MET A 194 -2.73 -5.69 -9.32
C MET A 194 -4.06 -5.04 -8.92
N PRO A 195 -5.23 -5.69 -9.03
CA PRO A 195 -6.48 -5.12 -8.52
C PRO A 195 -6.44 -4.76 -7.02
N SER A 196 -5.69 -5.49 -6.20
CA SER A 196 -5.69 -5.28 -4.73
C SER A 196 -4.90 -4.04 -4.26
N ILE A 197 -4.01 -3.51 -5.11
CA ILE A 197 -3.22 -2.27 -4.87
C ILE A 197 -3.64 -1.11 -5.77
N SER A 198 -4.56 -1.37 -6.70
CA SER A 198 -5.07 -0.35 -7.61
C SER A 198 -6.13 0.51 -6.92
N ILE A 199 -6.27 1.75 -7.40
CA ILE A 199 -7.19 2.74 -6.82
C ILE A 199 -8.52 2.71 -7.58
N GLU A 200 -9.61 2.42 -6.89
CA GLU A 200 -10.97 2.62 -7.39
C GLU A 200 -11.60 3.89 -6.79
N SER A 201 -12.56 4.47 -7.49
CA SER A 201 -13.48 5.46 -6.89
C SER A 201 -14.74 4.76 -6.40
N SER A 202 -15.39 5.29 -5.36
CA SER A 202 -16.68 4.82 -4.87
C SER A 202 -17.81 4.80 -5.90
N ARG A 203 -17.64 5.48 -7.05
CA ARG A 203 -18.59 5.46 -8.17
C ARG A 203 -18.42 4.24 -9.09
N GLU A 204 -17.35 3.47 -8.90
CA GLU A 204 -16.99 2.32 -9.71
C GLU A 204 -16.95 1.07 -8.81
N SER A 205 -17.57 -0.04 -9.22
CA SER A 205 -17.65 -1.28 -8.41
C SER A 205 -16.62 -2.34 -8.85
N GLN A 206 -15.39 -1.93 -9.20
CA GLN A 206 -14.39 -2.85 -9.77
C GLN A 206 -13.71 -3.78 -8.75
N GLN A 207 -14.09 -3.68 -7.47
CA GLN A 207 -13.58 -4.51 -6.36
C GLN A 207 -12.07 -4.37 -6.11
N TYR A 208 -11.50 -3.20 -6.42
CA TYR A 208 -10.09 -2.92 -6.14
C TYR A 208 -9.82 -2.74 -4.67
N GLY A 209 -8.56 -2.93 -4.29
CA GLY A 209 -8.21 -3.04 -2.88
C GLY A 209 -7.94 -1.73 -2.16
N VAL A 210 -7.71 -0.62 -2.88
CA VAL A 210 -7.55 0.72 -2.30
C VAL A 210 -8.64 1.64 -2.83
N ARG A 211 -9.49 2.17 -1.95
CA ARG A 211 -10.47 3.20 -2.33
C ARG A 211 -9.79 4.56 -2.32
N ALA A 212 -9.95 5.31 -3.40
CA ALA A 212 -9.39 6.66 -3.51
C ALA A 212 -9.83 7.52 -2.31
N GLU A 213 -11.11 7.40 -1.93
CA GLU A 213 -11.73 8.17 -0.86
C GLU A 213 -11.18 7.85 0.54
N ASP A 214 -10.57 6.68 0.73
CA ASP A 214 -9.94 6.29 2.00
C ASP A 214 -8.52 6.87 2.13
N THR A 215 -7.88 7.24 1.01
CA THR A 215 -6.55 7.85 1.03
C THR A 215 -6.59 9.23 1.67
N VAL A 216 -5.54 9.60 2.41
CA VAL A 216 -5.40 10.93 3.03
C VAL A 216 -5.64 12.07 2.03
N TRP A 217 -5.18 11.87 0.79
CA TRP A 217 -5.25 12.84 -0.29
C TRP A 217 -6.68 13.24 -0.65
N ILE A 218 -7.58 12.26 -0.79
CA ILE A 218 -8.98 12.51 -1.17
C ILE A 218 -9.83 12.76 0.07
N ARG A 219 -9.60 11.98 1.15
CA ARG A 219 -10.36 12.06 2.40
C ARG A 219 -10.37 13.47 2.98
N HIS A 220 -9.26 14.20 2.85
CA HIS A 220 -9.15 15.59 3.30
C HIS A 220 -9.26 16.63 2.18
N GLY A 221 -9.50 16.21 0.93
CA GLY A 221 -9.66 17.11 -0.22
C GLY A 221 -8.36 17.82 -0.64
N ILE A 222 -7.21 17.20 -0.38
CA ILE A 222 -5.89 17.70 -0.79
C ILE A 222 -5.75 17.59 -2.32
N LEU A 223 -6.17 16.46 -2.86
CA LEU A 223 -6.25 16.15 -4.28
C LEU A 223 -7.68 15.69 -4.63
N ASN A 224 -8.01 15.69 -5.92
CA ASN A 224 -9.16 14.96 -6.44
C ASN A 224 -8.73 13.61 -7.05
N VAL A 225 -9.72 12.75 -7.36
CA VAL A 225 -9.45 11.39 -7.87
C VAL A 225 -8.65 11.41 -9.17
N LYS A 226 -8.93 12.37 -10.07
CA LYS A 226 -8.20 12.53 -11.33
C LYS A 226 -6.72 12.82 -11.07
N GLN A 227 -6.43 13.81 -10.22
CA GLN A 227 -5.07 14.18 -9.84
C GLN A 227 -4.30 13.04 -9.17
N LEU A 228 -4.96 12.30 -8.27
CA LEU A 228 -4.37 11.13 -7.62
C LEU A 228 -4.01 10.04 -8.65
N ARG A 229 -4.88 9.80 -9.65
CA ARG A 229 -4.60 8.86 -10.75
C ARG A 229 -3.45 9.34 -11.65
N GLU A 230 -3.29 10.65 -11.82
CA GLU A 230 -2.21 11.29 -12.59
C GLU A 230 -0.89 11.45 -11.82
N GLY A 231 -0.79 10.90 -10.59
CA GLY A 231 0.44 10.93 -9.79
C GLY A 231 0.77 12.27 -9.14
N ASP A 232 -0.21 13.17 -8.98
CA ASP A 232 0.01 14.46 -8.31
C ASP A 232 0.43 14.28 -6.84
N ASP A 233 0.09 13.16 -6.19
CA ASP A 233 0.54 12.83 -4.84
C ASP A 233 2.05 12.62 -4.78
N GLU A 234 2.62 11.95 -5.77
CA GLU A 234 4.07 11.78 -5.88
C GLU A 234 4.77 13.09 -6.23
N GLN A 235 4.14 13.95 -7.03
CA GLN A 235 4.65 15.30 -7.25
C GLN A 235 4.65 16.12 -5.96
N MET A 236 3.62 16.00 -5.11
CA MET A 236 3.58 16.63 -3.79
C MET A 236 4.66 16.09 -2.86
N VAL A 237 4.90 14.78 -2.86
CA VAL A 237 5.99 14.17 -2.08
C VAL A 237 7.36 14.63 -2.60
N ALA A 238 7.55 14.75 -3.91
CA ALA A 238 8.78 15.30 -4.51
C ALA A 238 9.00 16.77 -4.11
N ASP A 239 7.94 17.57 -4.12
CA ASP A 239 7.95 18.98 -3.71
C ASP A 239 8.37 19.14 -2.24
N ILE A 240 7.75 18.36 -1.36
CA ILE A 240 8.08 18.31 0.08
C ILE A 240 9.54 17.88 0.27
N SER A 241 9.94 16.77 -0.36
CA SER A 241 11.27 16.19 -0.21
C SER A 241 12.36 17.16 -0.72
N ALA A 242 12.16 17.75 -1.90
CA ALA A 242 13.07 18.73 -2.47
C ALA A 242 13.19 19.99 -1.61
N SER A 243 12.08 20.44 -1.01
CA SER A 243 12.06 21.59 -0.10
C SER A 243 12.83 21.33 1.20
N ILE A 244 12.67 20.13 1.78
CA ILE A 244 13.40 19.73 2.98
C ILE A 244 14.90 19.63 2.69
N LEU A 245 15.28 18.96 1.59
CA LEU A 245 16.66 18.75 1.18
C LEU A 245 17.37 20.06 0.80
N SER A 246 16.65 21.00 0.18
CA SER A 246 17.19 22.31 -0.20
C SER A 246 17.30 23.28 0.98
N GLY A 247 16.62 22.99 2.09
CA GLY A 247 16.53 23.88 3.26
C GLY A 247 15.59 25.07 3.08
N SER A 248 14.98 25.22 1.90
CA SER A 248 14.05 26.30 1.54
C SER A 248 12.92 25.77 0.65
N PRO A 249 11.77 26.45 0.56
CA PRO A 249 10.68 26.01 -0.30
C PRO A 249 11.10 25.86 -1.76
N PHE A 250 10.87 24.68 -2.32
CA PHE A 250 11.10 24.39 -3.72
C PHE A 250 10.19 25.27 -4.59
N PRO A 251 10.64 25.83 -5.72
CA PRO A 251 9.74 26.50 -6.66
C PRO A 251 9.01 25.44 -7.50
N ALA A 252 7.77 25.09 -7.13
CA ALA A 252 7.02 24.03 -7.82
C ALA A 252 6.47 24.47 -9.19
N SER A 253 7.35 24.59 -10.19
CA SER A 253 7.00 24.72 -11.60
C SER A 253 7.23 23.41 -12.35
N LYS A 254 6.69 23.30 -13.56
CA LYS A 254 6.89 22.09 -14.39
C LYS A 254 8.37 21.89 -14.69
N GLU A 255 9.05 22.95 -15.08
CA GLU A 255 10.47 22.99 -15.46
C GLU A 255 11.35 22.59 -14.28
N GLU A 256 11.04 23.13 -13.10
CA GLU A 256 11.75 22.81 -11.86
C GLU A 256 11.65 21.31 -11.51
N PHE A 257 10.45 20.74 -11.63
CA PHE A 257 10.29 19.30 -11.44
C PHE A 257 10.98 18.49 -12.53
N ASP A 258 10.95 18.92 -13.80
CA ASP A 258 11.65 18.21 -14.88
C ASP A 258 13.18 18.18 -14.59
N GLU A 259 13.74 19.29 -14.10
CA GLU A 259 15.17 19.40 -13.76
C GLU A 259 15.62 18.53 -12.58
N ILE A 260 14.79 18.28 -11.56
CA ILE A 260 15.19 17.39 -10.45
C ILE A 260 15.13 15.90 -10.80
N TYR A 261 14.49 15.55 -11.92
CA TYR A 261 14.45 14.19 -12.47
C TYR A 261 15.38 13.99 -13.67
N ASP A 262 16.02 15.05 -14.18
CA ASP A 262 17.04 14.92 -15.23
C ASP A 262 18.42 14.60 -14.61
N SER A 263 18.92 13.40 -14.86
CA SER A 263 20.25 12.94 -14.40
C SER A 263 21.41 13.87 -14.76
N GLN A 264 21.28 14.66 -15.84
CA GLN A 264 22.30 15.59 -16.32
C GLN A 264 22.19 16.99 -15.71
N SER A 265 21.10 17.28 -14.99
CA SER A 265 20.85 18.58 -14.38
C SER A 265 21.68 18.79 -13.11
N GLU A 266 22.21 20.00 -12.93
CA GLU A 266 22.87 20.41 -11.68
C GLU A 266 21.93 20.32 -10.47
N LYS A 267 20.63 20.59 -10.65
CA LYS A 267 19.65 20.49 -9.57
C LYS A 267 19.45 19.06 -9.12
N HIS A 268 19.33 18.12 -10.06
CA HIS A 268 19.27 16.70 -9.74
C HIS A 268 20.51 16.25 -8.94
N MET A 269 21.71 16.56 -9.43
CA MET A 269 22.96 16.22 -8.73
C MET A 269 23.06 16.86 -7.33
N ARG A 270 22.48 18.05 -7.13
CA ARG A 270 22.43 18.69 -5.82
C ARG A 270 21.43 18.00 -4.87
N ILE A 271 20.26 17.63 -5.36
CA ILE A 271 19.24 16.90 -4.59
C ILE A 271 19.78 15.54 -4.14
N GLU A 272 20.42 14.78 -5.04
CA GLU A 272 21.02 13.49 -4.72
C GLU A 272 22.13 13.60 -3.65
N ARG A 273 23.03 14.59 -3.79
CA ARG A 273 24.05 14.85 -2.75
C ARG A 273 23.44 15.24 -1.41
N SER A 274 22.39 16.07 -1.43
CA SER A 274 21.70 16.49 -0.21
C SER A 274 20.98 15.32 0.45
N LEU A 275 20.36 14.43 -0.35
CA LEU A 275 19.71 13.22 0.12
C LEU A 275 20.70 12.25 0.75
N ALA A 276 21.86 12.06 0.13
CA ALA A 276 22.94 11.24 0.69
C ALA A 276 23.44 11.79 2.03
N ALA A 277 23.62 13.11 2.15
CA ALA A 277 24.05 13.77 3.38
C ALA A 277 22.98 13.73 4.48
N TYR A 278 21.70 13.86 4.11
CA TYR A 278 20.58 13.83 5.05
C TYR A 278 20.27 12.41 5.55
N GLY A 279 20.42 11.42 4.67
CA GLY A 279 20.02 10.03 4.87
C GLY A 279 18.59 9.77 4.38
N GLY A 280 18.43 8.96 3.33
CA GLY A 280 17.12 8.70 2.73
C GLY A 280 16.10 8.05 3.67
N ARG A 281 16.52 7.06 4.47
CA ARG A 281 15.64 6.44 5.49
C ARG A 281 15.16 7.42 6.54
N ARG A 282 16.04 8.35 6.95
CA ARG A 282 15.72 9.41 7.92
C ARG A 282 14.66 10.35 7.33
N LEU A 283 14.88 10.84 6.11
CA LEU A 283 13.94 11.73 5.44
C LEU A 283 12.57 11.07 5.26
N GLN A 284 12.54 9.80 4.84
CA GLN A 284 11.32 9.01 4.73
C GLN A 284 10.56 8.98 6.07
N ALA A 285 11.24 8.60 7.16
CA ALA A 285 10.63 8.46 8.48
C ALA A 285 10.08 9.79 9.01
N GLU A 286 10.82 10.89 8.83
CA GLU A 286 10.40 12.23 9.26
C GLU A 286 9.20 12.74 8.46
N ILE A 287 9.15 12.51 7.13
CA ILE A 287 7.99 12.87 6.31
C ILE A 287 6.76 12.04 6.73
N GLN A 288 6.91 10.72 6.84
CA GLN A 288 5.82 9.81 7.21
C GLN A 288 5.27 10.11 8.61
N SER A 289 6.16 10.39 9.57
CA SER A 289 5.74 10.74 10.93
C SER A 289 5.02 12.10 10.97
N THR A 290 5.50 13.09 10.21
CA THR A 290 4.84 14.40 10.09
C THR A 290 3.44 14.25 9.49
N PHE A 291 3.30 13.45 8.43
CA PHE A 291 2.00 13.11 7.85
C PHE A 291 1.08 12.46 8.88
N SER A 292 1.59 11.46 9.60
CA SER A 292 0.81 10.69 10.57
C SER A 292 0.26 11.58 11.69
N VAL A 293 1.11 12.42 12.31
CA VAL A 293 0.71 13.37 13.34
C VAL A 293 -0.32 14.38 12.80
N LEU A 294 -0.09 14.91 11.60
CA LEU A 294 -1.03 15.84 10.97
C LEU A 294 -2.39 15.18 10.72
N THR A 295 -2.40 13.96 10.17
CA THR A 295 -3.65 13.24 9.87
C THR A 295 -4.41 12.85 11.11
N GLU A 296 -3.72 12.35 12.13
CA GLU A 296 -4.34 11.97 13.40
C GLU A 296 -4.98 13.20 14.09
N LEU A 297 -4.28 14.34 14.09
CA LEU A 297 -4.81 15.59 14.61
C LEU A 297 -6.09 16.00 13.86
N ILE A 298 -6.06 15.96 12.52
CA ILE A 298 -7.22 16.34 11.70
C ILE A 298 -8.38 15.37 11.93
N ASP A 299 -8.12 14.07 11.92
CA ASP A 299 -9.11 13.01 12.07
C ASP A 299 -9.78 13.01 13.45
N SER A 300 -9.04 13.37 14.50
CA SER A 300 -9.59 13.49 15.85
C SER A 300 -10.59 14.65 15.99
N GLN A 301 -10.56 15.64 15.10
CA GLN A 301 -11.35 16.88 15.23
C GLN A 301 -12.37 17.08 14.10
N LEU A 302 -12.12 16.53 12.91
CA LEU A 302 -12.94 16.75 11.72
C LEU A 302 -13.54 15.44 11.23
N ALA A 303 -14.86 15.35 11.31
CA ALA A 303 -15.61 14.23 10.75
C ALA A 303 -16.00 14.49 9.29
N GLY A 304 -16.04 13.41 8.50
CA GLY A 304 -16.59 13.41 7.15
C GLY A 304 -15.61 13.75 6.02
N PRO A 305 -16.06 13.63 4.76
CA PRO A 305 -15.21 13.81 3.60
C PRO A 305 -14.79 15.27 3.44
N ASN A 306 -13.59 15.46 2.89
CA ASN A 306 -12.99 16.78 2.63
C ASN A 306 -12.73 17.60 3.90
N GLY A 307 -12.48 16.97 5.05
CA GLY A 307 -12.33 17.65 6.34
C GLY A 307 -11.40 18.87 6.30
N LEU A 308 -10.15 18.70 5.88
CA LEU A 308 -9.18 19.80 5.83
C LEU A 308 -9.53 20.86 4.77
N ARG A 309 -9.99 20.44 3.58
CA ARG A 309 -10.44 21.36 2.53
C ARG A 309 -11.57 22.26 3.03
N ASN A 310 -12.57 21.67 3.68
CA ASN A 310 -13.72 22.41 4.20
C ASN A 310 -13.32 23.32 5.37
N LEU A 311 -12.32 22.94 6.17
CA LEU A 311 -11.75 23.78 7.22
C LEU A 311 -11.05 25.01 6.64
N VAL A 312 -10.16 24.79 5.67
CA VAL A 312 -9.23 25.81 5.16
C VAL A 312 -9.88 26.71 4.10
N ARG A 313 -10.82 26.19 3.31
CA ARG A 313 -11.61 26.92 2.31
C ARG A 313 -13.09 26.51 2.38
N PRO A 314 -13.85 27.01 3.37
CA PRO A 314 -15.28 26.75 3.48
C PRO A 314 -16.01 27.16 2.20
N GLY A 315 -16.89 26.29 1.68
CA GLY A 315 -17.64 26.53 0.44
C GLY A 315 -16.84 26.38 -0.86
N GLY A 316 -15.53 26.10 -0.78
CA GLY A 316 -14.67 25.89 -1.96
C GLY A 316 -14.75 24.46 -2.50
N GLY A 317 -14.91 24.32 -3.82
CA GLY A 317 -14.88 23.03 -4.52
C GLY A 317 -13.47 22.48 -4.80
N ASN A 318 -12.47 23.36 -4.86
CA ASN A 318 -11.16 23.02 -5.42
C ASN A 318 -10.23 22.32 -4.40
N PRO A 319 -9.37 21.39 -4.86
CA PRO A 319 -8.33 20.78 -4.05
C PRO A 319 -7.38 21.81 -3.41
N ILE A 320 -6.85 21.50 -2.23
CA ILE A 320 -6.05 22.42 -1.41
C ILE A 320 -4.55 22.11 -1.40
N ARG A 321 -3.93 21.89 -2.57
CA ARG A 321 -2.48 21.62 -2.70
C ARG A 321 -1.60 22.66 -2.00
N THR A 322 -1.78 23.95 -2.33
CA THR A 322 -0.96 25.05 -1.76
C THR A 322 -1.16 25.21 -0.24
N PRO A 323 -2.41 25.29 0.28
CA PRO A 323 -2.59 25.33 1.73
C PRO A 323 -2.06 24.09 2.44
N PHE A 324 -2.27 22.89 1.88
CA PHE A 324 -1.76 21.65 2.46
C PHE A 324 -0.24 21.67 2.56
N TYR A 325 0.47 22.06 1.49
CA TYR A 325 1.92 22.17 1.52
C TYR A 325 2.40 23.11 2.64
N ALA A 326 1.78 24.29 2.78
CA ALA A 326 2.15 25.24 3.83
C ALA A 326 1.92 24.65 5.22
N ILE A 327 0.77 23.99 5.44
CA ILE A 327 0.45 23.29 6.70
C ILE A 327 1.45 22.18 6.99
N PHE A 328 1.74 21.33 6.02
CA PHE A 328 2.70 20.24 6.17
C PHE A 328 4.09 20.77 6.55
N MET A 329 4.59 21.78 5.83
CA MET A 329 5.91 22.35 6.09
C MET A 329 5.98 23.06 7.46
N SER A 330 4.89 23.71 7.89
CA SER A 330 4.80 24.26 9.26
C SER A 330 4.84 23.17 10.33
N PHE A 331 4.13 22.05 10.12
CA PHE A 331 4.19 20.90 11.02
C PHE A 331 5.60 20.29 11.03
N PHE A 332 6.22 20.11 9.87
CA PHE A 332 7.60 19.59 9.76
C PHE A 332 8.60 20.49 10.50
N GLU A 333 8.49 21.80 10.35
CA GLU A 333 9.33 22.78 11.06
C GLU A 333 9.17 22.65 12.58
N LEU A 334 7.92 22.62 13.08
CA LEU A 334 7.66 22.54 14.52
C LEU A 334 8.05 21.17 15.11
N ILE A 335 7.77 20.09 14.40
CA ILE A 335 7.93 18.72 14.89
C ILE A 335 9.39 18.27 14.75
N VAL A 336 9.96 18.37 13.55
CA VAL A 336 11.27 17.78 13.24
C VAL A 336 12.39 18.74 13.61
N ARG A 337 12.29 20.02 13.21
CA ARG A 337 13.38 20.99 13.42
C ARG A 337 13.36 21.61 14.81
N GLN A 338 12.18 21.91 15.35
CA GLN A 338 12.03 22.51 16.68
C GLN A 338 11.72 21.50 17.79
N GLN A 339 11.55 20.21 17.47
CA GLN A 339 11.27 19.15 18.45
C GLN A 339 10.08 19.45 19.36
N LYS A 340 8.98 19.93 18.77
CA LYS A 340 7.73 20.21 19.47
C LYS A 340 6.64 19.21 19.10
N SER A 341 5.68 19.02 20.02
CA SER A 341 4.50 18.20 19.79
C SER A 341 3.22 19.02 19.88
N PRO A 342 2.16 18.69 19.12
CA PRO A 342 0.84 19.29 19.31
C PRO A 342 0.34 19.08 20.76
N ALA A 343 -0.09 20.14 21.42
CA ALA A 343 -0.62 20.09 22.78
C ALA A 343 -2.13 20.33 22.86
N ASP A 344 -2.69 21.08 21.90
CA ASP A 344 -4.11 21.42 21.85
C ASP A 344 -4.63 21.25 20.41
N ASN A 345 -5.10 20.04 20.11
CA ASN A 345 -5.58 19.68 18.77
C ASN A 345 -6.78 20.55 18.34
N SER A 346 -7.69 20.86 19.26
CA SER A 346 -8.87 21.68 18.98
C SER A 346 -8.49 23.12 18.63
N ALA A 347 -7.55 23.72 19.37
CA ALA A 347 -7.09 25.08 19.09
C ALA A 347 -6.27 25.16 17.80
N ILE A 348 -5.45 24.14 17.49
CA ILE A 348 -4.73 24.05 16.21
C ILE A 348 -5.72 24.03 15.03
N VAL A 349 -6.75 23.18 15.10
CA VAL A 349 -7.78 23.10 14.06
C VAL A 349 -8.57 24.41 13.96
N ALA A 350 -8.91 25.04 15.08
CA ALA A 350 -9.56 26.35 15.08
C ALA A 350 -8.68 27.42 14.39
N ALA A 351 -7.37 27.42 14.62
CA ALA A 351 -6.43 28.37 14.04
C ALA A 351 -6.29 28.23 12.51
N LEU A 352 -6.50 27.03 11.97
CA LEU A 352 -6.46 26.76 10.52
C LEU A 352 -7.78 27.09 9.80
N ARG A 353 -8.85 27.43 10.53
CA ARG A 353 -10.16 27.72 9.94
C ARG A 353 -10.10 28.92 8.99
N ASN A 354 -10.59 28.70 7.77
CA ASN A 354 -10.67 29.68 6.69
C ASN A 354 -9.34 30.42 6.43
N VAL A 355 -8.21 29.71 6.54
CA VAL A 355 -6.88 30.31 6.28
C VAL A 355 -6.58 30.43 4.79
N GLY A 356 -7.27 29.68 3.93
CA GLY A 356 -7.02 29.63 2.49
C GLY A 356 -7.00 30.99 1.76
N PRO A 357 -7.88 31.96 2.08
CA PRO A 357 -7.82 33.31 1.52
C PRO A 357 -6.64 34.17 2.00
N ARG A 358 -6.01 33.82 3.13
CA ARG A 358 -4.84 34.54 3.67
C ARG A 358 -3.53 34.12 3.00
N LEU A 359 -3.55 32.98 2.30
CA LEU A 359 -2.37 32.43 1.65
C LEU A 359 -2.24 32.99 0.24
N LYS A 360 -1.02 33.42 -0.08
CA LYS A 360 -0.65 33.85 -1.42
C LYS A 360 -0.80 32.68 -2.39
N SER A 361 -1.58 32.88 -3.44
CA SER A 361 -1.79 31.92 -4.51
C SER A 361 -1.45 32.60 -5.84
N ALA A 362 -0.46 32.10 -6.57
CA ALA A 362 -0.11 32.63 -7.88
C ALA A 362 -0.93 31.97 -9.00
N ARG A 363 -1.16 32.71 -10.11
CA ARG A 363 -1.90 32.21 -11.29
C ARG A 363 -1.10 31.20 -12.13
N HIS A 364 0.24 31.19 -12.06
CA HIS A 364 1.09 30.34 -12.90
C HIS A 364 2.12 29.50 -12.12
N TYR A 365 2.88 30.10 -11.18
CA TYR A 365 3.75 29.36 -10.25
C TYR A 365 3.92 30.16 -8.96
N THR A 366 4.00 29.51 -7.80
CA THR A 366 4.22 30.20 -6.52
C THR A 366 5.72 30.32 -6.28
N SER A 367 6.23 31.54 -6.10
CA SER A 367 7.66 31.78 -5.84
C SER A 367 8.09 31.17 -4.50
N ALA A 368 9.37 30.88 -4.33
CA ALA A 368 9.89 30.40 -3.04
C ALA A 368 9.57 31.37 -1.89
N GLU A 369 9.61 32.69 -2.15
CA GLU A 369 9.29 33.73 -1.17
C GLU A 369 7.81 33.70 -0.75
N ASP A 370 6.89 33.55 -1.72
CA ASP A 370 5.46 33.44 -1.42
C ASP A 370 5.15 32.17 -0.63
N ARG A 371 5.85 31.08 -0.93
CA ARG A 371 5.74 29.82 -0.17
C ARG A 371 6.26 29.98 1.26
N THR A 372 7.41 30.65 1.45
CA THR A 372 7.95 30.97 2.78
C THR A 372 6.93 31.80 3.57
N SER A 373 6.39 32.86 2.97
CA SER A 373 5.36 33.70 3.60
C SER A 373 4.11 32.91 4.02
N ASN A 374 3.68 31.95 3.18
CA ASN A 374 2.57 31.06 3.51
C ASN A 374 2.90 30.13 4.70
N ILE A 375 4.10 29.55 4.72
CA ILE A 375 4.56 28.70 5.83
C ILE A 375 4.64 29.52 7.12
N ASP A 376 5.24 30.70 7.08
CA ASP A 376 5.36 31.59 8.25
C ASP A 376 3.99 32.00 8.80
N THR A 377 3.03 32.27 7.89
CA THR A 377 1.65 32.58 8.28
C THR A 377 1.01 31.41 9.03
N ILE A 378 1.14 30.18 8.52
CA ILE A 378 0.58 29.01 9.18
C ILE A 378 1.30 28.71 10.49
N THR A 379 2.63 28.72 10.49
CA THR A 379 3.46 28.49 11.68
C THR A 379 3.10 29.49 12.78
N GLY A 380 2.98 30.77 12.44
CA GLY A 380 2.60 31.84 13.39
C GLY A 380 1.23 31.63 14.04
N LEU A 381 0.28 31.02 13.32
CA LEU A 381 -1.06 30.69 13.83
C LEU A 381 -1.03 29.51 14.80
N ILE A 382 -0.26 28.45 14.49
CA ILE A 382 -0.36 27.19 15.22
C ILE A 382 0.71 27.01 16.31
N GLN A 383 1.88 27.65 16.21
CA GLN A 383 3.06 27.36 17.04
C GLN A 383 2.84 27.49 18.55
N ARG A 384 1.90 28.35 18.98
CA ARG A 384 1.58 28.54 20.42
C ARG A 384 0.88 27.35 21.05
N HIS A 385 0.34 26.46 20.22
CA HIS A 385 -0.36 25.24 20.62
C HIS A 385 0.54 24.01 20.52
N PHE A 386 1.84 24.22 20.34
CA PHE A 386 2.88 23.19 20.34
C PHE A 386 3.76 23.38 21.58
N VAL A 387 4.14 22.29 22.23
CA VAL A 387 4.99 22.29 23.43
C VAL A 387 6.32 21.60 23.16
N ALA A 388 7.37 22.04 23.85
CA ALA A 388 8.67 21.39 23.82
C ALA A 388 8.56 20.01 24.49
N THR A 389 8.42 18.98 23.68
CA THR A 389 8.36 17.59 24.09
C THR A 389 8.88 16.84 22.88
N VAL A 390 9.95 16.05 23.07
CA VAL A 390 10.54 15.26 21.99
C VAL A 390 9.40 14.51 21.31
N PRO A 391 9.09 14.83 20.05
CA PRO A 391 7.92 14.24 19.43
C PRO A 391 8.10 12.72 19.37
N PRO A 392 7.01 11.95 19.46
CA PRO A 392 7.00 10.51 19.21
C PRO A 392 7.62 10.09 17.86
N VAL A 393 7.95 11.04 16.98
CA VAL A 393 8.75 10.85 15.76
C VAL A 393 10.10 10.17 16.04
N PHE A 394 10.67 10.38 17.23
CA PHE A 394 11.90 9.68 17.67
C PHE A 394 11.61 8.48 18.60
N GLY A 395 10.34 8.16 18.85
CA GLY A 395 9.91 7.05 19.68
C GLY A 395 8.62 6.43 19.16
N HIS A 396 8.75 5.37 18.36
CA HIS A 396 7.79 4.29 18.04
C HIS A 396 6.27 4.59 17.82
N GLY A 397 5.75 5.81 17.84
CA GLY A 397 4.28 6.00 17.82
C GLY A 397 3.67 6.23 16.43
N PRO A 398 3.80 7.44 15.85
CA PRO A 398 3.02 7.84 14.66
C PRO A 398 3.45 7.12 13.39
N GLY A 399 4.75 6.89 13.20
CA GLY A 399 5.26 6.11 12.07
C GLY A 399 4.79 4.64 12.12
N LEU A 400 4.70 4.06 13.32
CA LEU A 400 4.24 2.68 13.48
C LEU A 400 2.75 2.52 13.18
N ALA A 401 1.91 3.51 13.47
CA ALA A 401 0.49 3.47 13.12
C ALA A 401 0.29 3.42 11.58
N LEU A 402 1.06 4.21 10.83
CA LEU A 402 1.05 4.17 9.37
C LEU A 402 1.62 2.85 8.84
N ASP A 403 2.74 2.37 9.40
CA ASP A 403 3.35 1.09 9.01
C ASP A 403 2.42 -0.09 9.31
N PHE A 404 1.66 -0.03 10.40
CA PHE A 404 0.63 -1.00 10.76
C PHE A 404 -0.52 -0.99 9.76
N GLU A 405 -1.06 0.19 9.43
CA GLU A 405 -2.12 0.30 8.43
C GLU A 405 -1.65 -0.21 7.05
N ASN A 406 -0.41 0.10 6.66
CA ASN A 406 0.22 -0.44 5.45
C ASN A 406 0.38 -1.95 5.50
N SER A 407 0.76 -2.52 6.65
CA SER A 407 0.89 -3.96 6.84
C SER A 407 -0.44 -4.69 6.70
N LEU A 408 -1.52 -4.12 7.25
CA LEU A 408 -2.89 -4.63 7.08
C LEU A 408 -3.35 -4.58 5.62
N ARG A 409 -2.89 -3.62 4.83
CA ARG A 409 -3.25 -3.55 3.40
C ARG A 409 -2.43 -4.53 2.56
N ARG A 410 -1.12 -4.67 2.85
CA ARG A 410 -0.19 -5.59 2.18
C ARG A 410 -0.52 -7.06 2.38
N SER A 411 -1.00 -7.42 3.57
CA SER A 411 -1.35 -8.80 3.91
C SER A 411 -2.34 -9.46 2.96
N ARG A 412 -3.08 -8.68 2.18
CA ARG A 412 -3.98 -9.18 1.14
C ARG A 412 -3.26 -9.80 -0.06
N ILE A 413 -2.08 -9.29 -0.37
CA ILE A 413 -1.23 -9.81 -1.45
C ILE A 413 -0.22 -10.78 -0.85
N GLU A 414 0.49 -10.31 0.17
CA GLU A 414 1.63 -10.98 0.78
C GLU A 414 1.21 -11.80 2.00
N THR A 415 0.14 -12.59 1.87
CA THR A 415 -0.48 -13.34 2.97
C THR A 415 0.50 -14.20 3.79
N SER A 416 1.58 -14.69 3.15
CA SER A 416 2.63 -15.48 3.81
C SER A 416 3.57 -14.68 4.72
N ARG A 417 3.50 -13.34 4.72
CA ARG A 417 4.35 -12.48 5.56
C ARG A 417 3.65 -11.92 6.79
N TYR A 418 2.31 -12.02 6.84
CA TYR A 418 1.50 -11.36 7.85
C TYR A 418 0.61 -12.35 8.57
N GLU A 419 0.56 -12.26 9.90
CA GLU A 419 -0.39 -12.98 10.74
C GLU A 419 -1.12 -12.01 11.67
N PHE A 420 -2.43 -12.20 11.83
CA PHE A 420 -3.26 -11.39 12.71
C PHE A 420 -4.00 -12.28 13.72
N LYS A 421 -4.11 -11.78 14.95
CA LYS A 421 -4.95 -12.37 15.99
C LYS A 421 -5.71 -11.28 16.72
N GLN A 422 -6.97 -11.57 17.03
CA GLN A 422 -7.81 -10.63 17.79
C GLN A 422 -7.26 -10.37 19.20
N GLY A 423 -6.64 -11.39 19.81
CA GLY A 423 -6.18 -11.39 21.20
C GLY A 423 -5.89 -12.82 21.67
N VAL A 424 -5.70 -13.01 22.98
CA VAL A 424 -5.42 -14.31 23.60
C VAL A 424 -6.63 -14.93 24.31
N LEU A 425 -7.70 -14.15 24.53
CA LEU A 425 -8.93 -14.66 25.14
C LEU A 425 -9.85 -15.27 24.09
N ARG A 426 -10.53 -16.35 24.45
CA ARG A 426 -11.60 -16.91 23.61
C ARG A 426 -12.79 -15.95 23.52
N LEU A 427 -13.47 -15.97 22.38
CA LEU A 427 -14.67 -15.16 22.12
C LEU A 427 -15.98 -15.80 22.62
N ASP A 428 -15.88 -16.73 23.56
CA ASP A 428 -17.01 -17.29 24.30
C ASP A 428 -17.33 -16.44 25.53
N ASP A 429 -18.48 -16.69 26.17
CA ASP A 429 -18.88 -15.92 27.36
C ASP A 429 -17.96 -16.14 28.57
N ARG A 430 -17.16 -17.23 28.56
CA ARG A 430 -16.23 -17.55 29.65
C ARG A 430 -14.92 -16.78 29.53
N ARG A 431 -14.57 -16.33 28.33
CA ARG A 431 -13.37 -15.55 28.02
C ARG A 431 -12.08 -16.18 28.58
N THR A 432 -12.03 -17.50 28.55
CA THR A 432 -10.83 -18.23 28.99
C THR A 432 -9.66 -17.97 28.06
N ARG A 433 -8.43 -18.02 28.58
CA ARG A 433 -7.22 -17.91 27.77
C ARG A 433 -7.08 -19.11 26.84
N ASP A 434 -6.67 -18.85 25.60
CA ASP A 434 -6.35 -19.91 24.65
C ASP A 434 -4.86 -20.27 24.76
N ASP A 435 -4.51 -21.12 25.74
CA ASP A 435 -3.11 -21.45 26.03
C ASP A 435 -2.39 -22.12 24.84
N GLY A 436 -3.12 -22.81 23.95
CA GLY A 436 -2.60 -23.38 22.70
C GLY A 436 -2.29 -22.35 21.61
N LEU A 437 -2.63 -21.08 21.80
CA LEU A 437 -2.33 -20.02 20.85
C LEU A 437 -0.81 -19.79 20.71
N PHE A 438 -0.08 -19.74 21.82
CA PHE A 438 1.35 -19.39 21.80
C PHE A 438 2.20 -20.40 21.03
N VAL A 439 1.86 -21.69 21.11
CA VAL A 439 2.50 -22.74 20.30
C VAL A 439 2.27 -22.48 18.81
N ARG A 440 1.01 -22.25 18.41
CA ARG A 440 0.67 -21.94 17.00
C ARG A 440 1.28 -20.63 16.50
N LEU A 441 1.46 -19.64 17.40
CA LEU A 441 2.17 -18.40 17.07
C LEU A 441 3.64 -18.67 16.82
N ALA A 442 4.31 -19.49 17.63
CA ALA A 442 5.70 -19.87 17.41
C ALA A 442 5.87 -20.66 16.10
N GLU A 443 4.98 -21.62 15.81
CA GLU A 443 4.96 -22.34 14.53
C GLU A 443 4.81 -21.37 13.35
N THR A 444 3.89 -20.41 13.46
CA THR A 444 3.66 -19.38 12.42
C THR A 444 4.85 -18.45 12.26
N ILE A 445 5.47 -18.03 13.35
CA ILE A 445 6.67 -17.17 13.34
C ILE A 445 7.80 -17.85 12.56
N CYS A 446 8.10 -19.12 12.87
CA CYS A 446 9.09 -19.90 12.13
C CYS A 446 8.67 -20.08 10.67
N GLY A 447 7.38 -20.33 10.44
CA GLY A 447 6.81 -20.46 9.09
C GLY A 447 7.01 -19.22 8.23
N ILE A 448 6.83 -18.02 8.80
CA ILE A 448 7.05 -16.72 8.16
C ILE A 448 8.56 -16.51 7.88
N ALA A 449 9.41 -16.72 8.88
CA ALA A 449 10.86 -16.57 8.75
C ALA A 449 11.47 -17.50 7.66
N ASN A 450 10.83 -18.64 7.41
CA ASN A 450 11.25 -19.64 6.44
C ASN A 450 10.70 -19.42 5.01
N VAL A 451 9.89 -18.38 4.77
CA VAL A 451 9.32 -18.11 3.43
C VAL A 451 10.41 -17.76 2.43
N GLN A 452 11.27 -16.80 2.78
CA GLN A 452 12.32 -16.29 1.89
C GLN A 452 13.49 -15.70 2.68
N ARG A 453 14.72 -15.99 2.22
CA ARG A 453 15.95 -15.49 2.82
C ARG A 453 15.94 -13.97 2.91
N GLY A 454 16.18 -13.43 4.10
CA GLY A 454 16.28 -11.99 4.34
C GLY A 454 14.97 -11.19 4.28
N HIS A 455 13.81 -11.83 4.07
CA HIS A 455 12.53 -11.13 4.06
C HIS A 455 11.94 -11.00 5.47
N GLU A 456 11.53 -9.80 5.83
CA GLU A 456 10.85 -9.54 7.10
C GLU A 456 9.36 -9.93 7.04
N GLY A 457 8.77 -10.30 8.16
CA GLY A 457 7.34 -10.49 8.33
C GLY A 457 6.82 -9.88 9.62
N TYR A 458 5.53 -9.97 9.83
CA TYR A 458 4.85 -9.30 10.94
C TYR A 458 3.75 -10.14 11.56
N LEU A 459 3.67 -10.10 12.88
CA LEU A 459 2.56 -10.63 13.65
C LEU A 459 1.90 -9.48 14.43
N PHE A 460 0.58 -9.35 14.31
CA PHE A 460 -0.19 -8.34 15.02
C PHE A 460 -1.26 -8.96 15.93
N ILE A 461 -1.31 -8.50 17.18
CA ILE A 461 -2.31 -8.90 18.18
C ILE A 461 -3.19 -7.71 18.51
N GLY A 462 -4.50 -7.89 18.42
CA GLY A 462 -5.50 -6.81 18.47
C GLY A 462 -6.21 -6.59 17.14
N VAL A 463 -6.15 -7.54 16.19
CA VAL A 463 -6.78 -7.45 14.87
C VAL A 463 -7.59 -8.71 14.59
N ALA A 464 -8.88 -8.54 14.29
CA ALA A 464 -9.75 -9.63 13.88
C ALA A 464 -9.80 -9.72 12.34
N ASP A 465 -9.53 -10.91 11.81
CA ASP A 465 -9.56 -11.21 10.37
C ASP A 465 -10.96 -11.56 9.85
N LYS A 466 -11.87 -11.95 10.76
CA LYS A 466 -13.24 -12.35 10.43
C LYS A 466 -14.21 -11.32 10.96
N GLU A 467 -15.13 -10.89 10.10
CA GLU A 467 -16.23 -9.99 10.48
C GLU A 467 -17.08 -10.58 11.62
N ALA A 468 -17.27 -11.90 11.63
CA ALA A 468 -17.98 -12.60 12.70
C ALA A 468 -17.28 -12.44 14.07
N ASP A 469 -15.95 -12.52 14.09
CA ASP A 469 -15.16 -12.35 15.31
C ASP A 469 -15.22 -10.88 15.79
N ALA A 470 -15.14 -9.93 14.85
CA ALA A 470 -15.26 -8.50 15.15
C ALA A 470 -16.63 -8.14 15.76
N LYS A 471 -17.74 -8.63 15.17
CA LYS A 471 -19.10 -8.44 15.71
C LYS A 471 -19.27 -9.07 17.09
N ARG A 472 -18.65 -10.24 17.30
CA ARG A 472 -18.69 -10.92 18.60
C ARG A 472 -17.94 -10.10 19.66
N ILE A 473 -16.79 -9.54 19.31
CA ILE A 473 -16.02 -8.65 20.19
C ILE A 473 -16.80 -7.39 20.53
N GLU A 474 -17.43 -6.74 19.55
CA GLU A 474 -18.30 -5.58 19.78
C GLU A 474 -19.39 -5.88 20.81
N THR A 475 -19.98 -7.07 20.74
CA THR A 475 -21.01 -7.53 21.71
C THR A 475 -20.41 -7.77 23.10
N LEU A 476 -19.25 -8.42 23.20
CA LEU A 476 -18.64 -8.81 24.48
C LEU A 476 -18.00 -7.64 25.22
N ASP A 477 -17.37 -6.73 24.49
CA ASP A 477 -16.51 -5.68 25.02
C ASP A 477 -17.14 -4.28 24.92
N SER A 478 -18.34 -4.16 24.34
CA SER A 478 -19.08 -2.89 24.18
C SER A 478 -18.22 -1.79 23.53
N MET A 479 -17.54 -2.16 22.44
CA MET A 479 -16.60 -1.29 21.72
C MET A 479 -16.83 -1.36 20.21
N THR A 480 -16.42 -0.32 19.49
CA THR A 480 -16.53 -0.29 18.03
C THR A 480 -15.18 -0.63 17.40
N PRO A 481 -15.06 -1.74 16.64
CA PRO A 481 -13.84 -2.06 15.91
C PRO A 481 -13.51 -0.99 14.86
N ALA A 482 -12.24 -0.62 14.74
CA ALA A 482 -11.78 0.28 13.69
C ALA A 482 -11.50 -0.50 12.40
N LEU A 483 -12.28 -0.23 11.35
CA LEU A 483 -12.12 -0.88 10.05
C LEU A 483 -10.91 -0.30 9.31
N VAL A 484 -10.05 -1.18 8.79
CA VAL A 484 -8.92 -0.84 7.91
C VAL A 484 -9.08 -1.62 6.59
N GLY A 485 -9.21 -0.88 5.49
CA GLY A 485 -9.55 -1.48 4.20
C GLY A 485 -10.95 -2.10 4.20
N ARG A 486 -11.11 -3.27 3.57
CA ARG A 486 -12.41 -3.97 3.46
C ARG A 486 -12.62 -5.13 4.45
N TYR A 487 -11.56 -5.63 5.09
CA TYR A 487 -11.61 -6.93 5.79
C TYR A 487 -11.01 -6.93 7.21
N HIS A 488 -10.01 -6.09 7.49
CA HIS A 488 -9.36 -6.10 8.80
C HIS A 488 -10.08 -5.20 9.80
N HIS A 489 -10.40 -5.77 10.96
CA HIS A 489 -11.08 -5.06 12.05
C HIS A 489 -10.10 -4.94 13.22
N VAL A 490 -9.61 -3.72 13.47
CA VAL A 490 -8.76 -3.45 14.63
C VAL A 490 -9.64 -3.39 15.86
N VAL A 491 -9.37 -4.28 16.82
CA VAL A 491 -10.14 -4.44 18.06
C VAL A 491 -9.34 -4.06 19.30
N GLY A 492 -8.02 -3.98 19.17
CA GLY A 492 -7.11 -3.67 20.26
C GLY A 492 -7.02 -4.75 21.33
N VAL A 493 -5.97 -4.67 22.15
CA VAL A 493 -5.72 -5.55 23.30
C VAL A 493 -6.19 -4.95 24.62
N ASP A 494 -6.52 -3.66 24.66
CA ASP A 494 -7.02 -2.95 25.86
C ASP A 494 -8.26 -3.61 26.43
N ARG A 495 -9.13 -4.12 25.56
CA ARG A 495 -10.35 -4.84 25.93
C ARG A 495 -10.06 -6.11 26.73
N GLU A 496 -9.00 -6.85 26.39
CA GLU A 496 -8.61 -8.06 27.12
C GLU A 496 -7.88 -7.72 28.42
N ALA A 497 -7.06 -6.67 28.42
CA ALA A 497 -6.45 -6.15 29.64
C ALA A 497 -7.53 -5.75 30.67
N LYS A 498 -8.57 -5.03 30.23
CA LYS A 498 -9.76 -4.69 31.04
C LYS A 498 -10.48 -5.94 31.54
N ALA A 499 -10.75 -6.91 30.67
CA ALA A 499 -11.42 -8.16 31.03
C ALA A 499 -10.67 -8.99 32.08
N LEU A 500 -9.33 -8.96 32.01
CA LEU A 500 -8.43 -9.63 32.94
C LEU A 500 -8.15 -8.81 34.21
N ASN A 501 -8.68 -7.59 34.31
CA ASN A 501 -8.45 -6.64 35.39
C ASN A 501 -6.94 -6.37 35.62
N ILE A 502 -6.20 -6.14 34.54
CA ILE A 502 -4.76 -5.79 34.56
C ILE A 502 -4.50 -4.54 33.71
N SER A 503 -3.37 -3.87 33.93
CA SER A 503 -2.92 -2.79 33.05
C SER A 503 -2.53 -3.31 31.67
N LEU A 504 -2.57 -2.43 30.66
CA LEU A 504 -2.08 -2.71 29.31
C LEU A 504 -0.63 -3.21 29.35
N ASP A 505 0.24 -2.51 30.08
CA ASP A 505 1.64 -2.89 30.23
C ASP A 505 1.80 -4.31 30.79
N ALA A 506 1.00 -4.66 31.82
CA ALA A 506 1.02 -6.00 32.40
C ALA A 506 0.51 -7.05 31.41
N TYR A 507 -0.45 -6.71 30.55
CA TYR A 507 -0.92 -7.58 29.49
C TYR A 507 0.18 -7.84 28.44
N VAL A 508 0.82 -6.78 27.95
CA VAL A 508 1.93 -6.88 26.96
C VAL A 508 3.10 -7.68 27.54
N GLN A 509 3.52 -7.40 28.77
CA GLN A 509 4.60 -8.13 29.43
C GLN A 509 4.27 -9.63 29.59
N ARG A 510 3.03 -9.97 29.95
CA ARG A 510 2.59 -11.37 30.04
C ARG A 510 2.59 -12.07 28.68
N PHE A 511 2.17 -11.36 27.64
CA PHE A 511 2.19 -11.87 26.27
C PHE A 511 3.63 -12.17 25.82
N VAL A 512 4.54 -11.20 25.95
CA VAL A 512 5.96 -11.35 25.57
C VAL A 512 6.63 -12.47 26.35
N THR A 513 6.38 -12.56 27.67
CA THR A 513 6.92 -13.63 28.52
C THR A 513 6.44 -15.01 28.09
N LYS A 514 5.18 -15.14 27.66
CA LYS A 514 4.64 -16.42 27.19
C LYS A 514 5.17 -16.81 25.81
N LEU A 515 5.39 -15.82 24.95
CA LEU A 515 5.99 -16.03 23.64
C LEU A 515 7.47 -16.44 23.75
N SER A 516 8.24 -15.82 24.65
CA SER A 516 9.66 -16.15 24.87
C SER A 516 9.89 -17.56 25.44
N GLN A 517 8.86 -18.17 26.02
CA GLN A 517 8.88 -19.55 26.51
C GLN A 517 8.61 -20.59 25.41
N GLN A 518 8.26 -20.16 24.20
CA GLN A 518 8.03 -21.09 23.08
C GLN A 518 9.36 -21.55 22.48
N PRO A 519 9.42 -22.77 21.91
CA PRO A 519 10.68 -23.38 21.48
C PRO A 519 11.13 -22.84 20.11
N ILE A 520 11.27 -21.53 19.94
CA ILE A 520 11.76 -20.91 18.70
C ILE A 520 13.30 -20.99 18.71
N SER A 521 13.91 -21.40 17.58
CA SER A 521 15.37 -21.46 17.46
C SER A 521 16.03 -20.08 17.43
N ASP A 522 17.25 -19.97 17.94
CA ASP A 522 18.11 -18.79 17.74
C ASP A 522 18.71 -18.75 16.32
N PRO A 523 18.98 -17.56 15.76
CA PRO A 523 18.91 -16.22 16.40
C PRO A 523 17.51 -15.58 16.39
N LEU A 524 16.54 -16.19 15.71
CA LEU A 524 15.19 -15.63 15.52
C LEU A 524 14.50 -15.32 16.86
N ALA A 525 14.55 -16.24 17.83
CA ALA A 525 13.93 -16.06 19.14
C ALA A 525 14.42 -14.77 19.84
N THR A 526 15.73 -14.57 19.89
CA THR A 526 16.34 -13.38 20.49
C THR A 526 15.95 -12.10 19.74
N GLN A 527 15.96 -12.13 18.40
CA GLN A 527 15.67 -10.93 17.60
C GLN A 527 14.20 -10.51 17.69
N ILE A 528 13.27 -11.46 17.76
CA ILE A 528 11.83 -11.18 17.90
C ILE A 528 11.53 -10.40 19.18
N LEU A 529 12.19 -10.74 20.29
CA LEU A 529 11.96 -10.05 21.56
C LEU A 529 12.40 -8.58 21.50
N SER A 530 13.40 -8.27 20.68
CA SER A 530 13.81 -6.88 20.41
C SER A 530 12.92 -6.14 19.42
N GLY A 531 12.05 -6.86 18.70
CA GLY A 531 11.15 -6.33 17.67
C GLY A 531 9.68 -6.23 18.12
N VAL A 532 9.41 -6.23 19.42
CA VAL A 532 8.05 -6.07 19.96
C VAL A 532 7.75 -4.59 20.24
N ASP A 533 6.70 -4.08 19.60
CA ASP A 533 6.18 -2.73 19.80
C ASP A 533 4.70 -2.77 20.24
N THR A 534 4.24 -1.70 20.90
CA THR A 534 2.79 -1.44 21.10
C THR A 534 2.40 -0.20 20.31
N ILE A 535 1.42 -0.36 19.44
CA ILE A 535 0.95 0.66 18.49
C ILE A 535 -0.40 1.17 18.95
N GLU A 536 -0.54 2.47 19.13
CA GLU A 536 -1.84 3.10 19.32
C GLU A 536 -2.43 3.45 17.95
N TYR A 537 -3.61 2.90 17.64
CA TYR A 537 -4.31 3.15 16.39
C TYR A 537 -5.77 3.51 16.68
N LYS A 538 -6.15 4.77 16.45
CA LYS A 538 -7.51 5.30 16.70
C LYS A 538 -8.00 5.02 18.14
N GLY A 539 -7.11 5.15 19.13
CA GLY A 539 -7.40 4.88 20.54
C GLY A 539 -7.47 3.41 20.93
N LEU A 540 -7.03 2.50 20.05
CA LEU A 540 -6.91 1.06 20.31
C LEU A 540 -5.43 0.65 20.28
N SER A 541 -4.98 -0.11 21.28
CA SER A 541 -3.61 -0.59 21.39
C SER A 541 -3.44 -1.94 20.69
N VAL A 542 -2.45 -2.07 19.81
CA VAL A 542 -2.13 -3.30 19.05
C VAL A 542 -0.69 -3.70 19.37
N ILE A 543 -0.45 -4.97 19.67
CA ILE A 543 0.92 -5.49 19.81
C ILE A 543 1.43 -5.86 18.43
N ARG A 544 2.56 -5.28 18.02
CA ARG A 544 3.28 -5.63 16.79
C ARG A 544 4.52 -6.43 17.15
N ILE A 545 4.79 -7.45 16.37
CA ILE A 545 6.03 -8.22 16.43
C ILE A 545 6.66 -8.23 15.04
N LEU A 546 7.84 -7.64 14.92
CA LEU A 546 8.68 -7.77 13.73
C LEU A 546 9.35 -9.15 13.74
N ILE A 547 9.15 -9.90 12.66
CA ILE A 547 9.81 -11.18 12.40
C ILE A 547 10.93 -10.90 11.39
N PRO A 548 12.18 -10.75 11.84
CA PRO A 548 13.28 -10.39 10.96
C PRO A 548 13.62 -11.54 10.00
N GLY A 549 14.03 -11.17 8.78
CA GLY A 549 14.51 -12.15 7.81
C GLY A 549 15.75 -12.88 8.30
N GLN A 550 15.80 -14.19 8.04
CA GLN A 550 16.87 -15.06 8.53
C GLN A 550 17.86 -15.43 7.43
N SER A 551 19.10 -15.72 7.84
CA SER A 551 20.14 -16.30 6.98
C SER A 551 20.05 -17.81 6.86
N ASP A 552 19.36 -18.47 7.79
CA ASP A 552 19.25 -19.91 7.92
C ASP A 552 17.82 -20.30 8.29
N LEU A 553 17.48 -21.58 8.14
CA LEU A 553 16.17 -22.10 8.55
C LEU A 553 15.95 -21.91 10.05
N SER A 554 14.75 -21.46 10.39
CA SER A 554 14.25 -21.37 11.75
C SER A 554 13.35 -22.55 12.11
N TYR A 555 13.45 -23.01 13.35
CA TYR A 555 12.78 -24.20 13.86
C TYR A 555 11.90 -23.85 15.05
N CYS A 556 10.79 -24.56 15.18
CA CYS A 556 9.97 -24.57 16.39
C CYS A 556 10.13 -25.97 17.04
N GLY A 557 10.96 -26.05 18.08
CA GLY A 557 11.55 -27.29 18.55
C GLY A 557 12.47 -27.85 17.45
N ASP A 558 12.25 -29.12 17.10
CA ASP A 558 12.97 -29.79 16.01
C ASP A 558 12.18 -29.78 14.68
N ARG A 559 11.05 -29.06 14.63
CA ARG A 559 10.11 -29.06 13.50
C ARG A 559 10.31 -27.83 12.62
N VAL A 560 10.19 -28.03 11.32
CA VAL A 560 10.29 -26.99 10.30
C VAL A 560 8.89 -26.65 9.81
N PHE A 561 8.58 -25.35 9.78
CA PHE A 561 7.33 -24.83 9.26
C PHE A 561 7.58 -23.92 8.07
N ILE A 562 6.62 -23.88 7.16
CA ILE A 562 6.56 -22.90 6.07
C ILE A 562 5.16 -22.30 6.00
N ARG A 563 5.09 -21.03 5.65
CA ARG A 563 3.81 -20.37 5.42
C ARG A 563 3.44 -20.34 3.93
N ARG A 564 2.26 -20.84 3.60
CA ARG A 564 1.68 -20.83 2.25
C ARG A 564 0.36 -20.10 2.30
N GLY A 565 0.29 -18.92 1.68
CA GLY A 565 -0.85 -18.05 1.86
C GLY A 565 -1.01 -17.65 3.33
N SER A 566 -2.21 -17.80 3.89
CA SER A 566 -2.50 -17.62 5.33
C SER A 566 -2.34 -18.89 6.16
N SER A 567 -1.91 -20.01 5.56
CA SER A 567 -1.77 -21.30 6.25
C SER A 567 -0.32 -21.55 6.65
N THR A 568 -0.11 -21.99 7.89
CA THR A 568 1.18 -22.46 8.39
C THR A 568 1.18 -23.99 8.32
N GLU A 569 2.13 -24.56 7.57
CA GLU A 569 2.24 -26.00 7.33
C GLU A 569 3.57 -26.53 7.86
N GLU A 570 3.53 -27.69 8.50
CA GLU A 570 4.74 -28.42 8.87
C GLU A 570 5.34 -29.12 7.64
N VAL A 571 6.65 -28.98 7.47
CA VAL A 571 7.40 -29.70 6.43
C VAL A 571 8.10 -30.90 7.05
N THR A 572 7.56 -32.09 6.81
CA THR A 572 8.10 -33.35 7.36
C THR A 572 9.01 -34.10 6.39
N GLU A 573 8.92 -33.82 5.09
CA GLU A 573 9.71 -34.50 4.06
C GLU A 573 11.16 -33.99 4.01
N VAL A 574 12.13 -34.86 4.33
CA VAL A 574 13.57 -34.54 4.36
C VAL A 574 14.07 -33.88 3.06
N ARG A 575 13.58 -34.33 1.90
CA ARG A 575 13.96 -33.76 0.60
C ARG A 575 13.51 -32.30 0.46
N LYS A 576 12.32 -31.96 0.95
CA LYS A 576 11.80 -30.58 0.93
C LYS A 576 12.55 -29.70 1.92
N ILE A 577 12.86 -30.21 3.12
CA ILE A 577 13.67 -29.48 4.11
C ILE A 577 15.05 -29.16 3.52
N ALA A 578 15.71 -30.13 2.89
CA ALA A 578 17.01 -29.93 2.25
C ALA A 578 16.95 -28.92 1.08
N ALA A 579 15.85 -28.90 0.32
CA ALA A 579 15.64 -27.92 -0.74
C ALA A 579 15.41 -26.51 -0.18
N LEU A 580 14.64 -26.38 0.91
CA LEU A 580 14.43 -25.11 1.60
C LEU A 580 15.75 -24.58 2.16
N ALA A 581 16.54 -25.42 2.83
CA ALA A 581 17.83 -25.03 3.38
C ALA A 581 18.78 -24.46 2.30
N LYS A 582 18.77 -25.03 1.09
CA LYS A 582 19.55 -24.50 -0.05
C LYS A 582 19.10 -23.11 -0.50
N GLY A 583 17.85 -22.73 -0.26
CA GLY A 583 17.36 -21.38 -0.55
C GLY A 583 17.92 -20.31 0.40
N PHE A 584 18.48 -20.72 1.54
CA PHE A 584 19.06 -19.85 2.56
C PHE A 584 20.60 -19.79 2.49
N SER A 585 21.25 -20.75 1.84
CA SER A 585 22.71 -20.77 1.61
C SER A 585 23.19 -19.74 0.59
#